data_AF-A0A397W7F7-F1
#
_entry.id   AF-A0A397W7F7-F1
#
_cell.length_a   1.000
_cell.length_b   1.000
_cell.length_c   1.000
_cell.angle_alpha   90.00
_cell.angle_beta   90.00
_cell.angle_gamma   90.00
#
_symmetry.space_group_name_H-M   'P 1'
#
loop_
_entity.id
_entity.type
_entity.pdbx_description
1 polymer ?
#
loop_
_entity_poly.entity_id
_entity_poly.type
_entity_poly.pdbx_seq_one_letter_code
_entity_poly.pdbx_strand_id
1 'polypeptide(L)'
;MSKFQTKKFFSIMLFVMLFFVLTKAVRKRKEGSIGQGQFCNNEFDDYKCVTSICRIKGEDTHKCQVSDERDIGDHCIIGDACKNGECHGGLCTINPTMTVASPATT
;
A
#
# COMPACT_ATOMS: atom_id res chain seq x y z
N MET A 1 28.23 39.20 -27.19
CA MET A 1 27.72 38.20 -26.21
C MET A 1 26.20 38.35 -26.13
N SER A 2 25.35 37.36 -26.47
CA SER A 2 23.97 37.31 -25.92
C SER A 2 23.01 36.22 -26.42
N LYS A 3 23.31 35.43 -27.47
CA LYS A 3 22.34 34.42 -27.97
C LYS A 3 22.44 33.05 -27.29
N PHE A 4 23.61 32.73 -26.73
CA PHE A 4 23.86 31.41 -26.11
C PHE A 4 23.45 31.34 -24.64
N GLN A 5 23.49 32.47 -23.93
CA GLN A 5 23.12 32.55 -22.52
C GLN A 5 21.59 32.46 -22.34
N THR A 6 20.82 33.21 -23.12
CA THR A 6 19.34 33.20 -23.08
C THR A 6 18.74 31.83 -23.35
N LYS A 7 19.33 31.03 -24.25
CA LYS A 7 18.89 29.65 -24.52
C LYS A 7 19.08 28.73 -23.31
N LYS A 8 20.17 28.91 -22.55
CA LYS A 8 20.42 28.18 -21.30
C LYS A 8 19.45 28.60 -20.19
N PHE A 9 19.18 29.90 -20.03
CA PHE A 9 18.21 30.38 -19.05
C PHE A 9 16.78 29.91 -19.35
N PHE A 10 16.39 29.89 -20.63
CA PHE A 10 15.06 29.40 -21.03
C PHE A 10 14.90 27.90 -20.76
N SER A 11 15.95 27.12 -21.04
CA SER A 11 15.97 25.69 -20.73
C SER A 11 15.90 25.43 -19.22
N ILE A 12 16.63 26.19 -18.40
CA ILE A 12 16.57 26.08 -16.94
C ILE A 12 15.19 26.48 -16.40
N MET A 13 14.61 27.59 -16.87
CA MET A 13 13.26 28.03 -16.49
C MET A 13 12.20 26.99 -16.83
N LEU A 14 12.28 26.37 -18.02
CA LEU A 14 11.39 25.29 -18.40
C LEU A 14 11.53 24.06 -17.51
N PHE A 15 12.77 23.66 -17.18
CA PHE A 15 13.02 22.56 -16.25
C PHE A 15 12.43 22.82 -14.86
N VAL A 16 12.63 24.02 -14.31
CA VAL A 16 12.09 24.41 -13.00
C VAL A 16 10.56 24.40 -13.00
N MET A 17 9.92 24.91 -14.07
CA MET A 17 8.47 24.85 -14.23
C MET A 17 7.97 23.41 -14.31
N LEU A 18 8.66 22.54 -15.06
CA LEU A 18 8.33 21.12 -15.16
C LEU A 18 8.40 20.41 -13.79
N PHE A 19 9.48 20.65 -13.03
CA PHE A 19 9.63 20.12 -11.68
C PHE A 19 8.52 20.60 -10.75
N PHE A 20 8.12 21.87 -10.82
CA PHE A 20 7.01 22.40 -10.01
C PHE A 20 5.68 21.72 -10.32
N VAL A 21 5.37 21.48 -11.60
CA VAL A 21 4.17 20.76 -12.05
C VAL A 21 4.20 19.30 -11.58
N LEU A 22 5.33 18.61 -11.73
CA LEU A 22 5.51 17.24 -11.25
C LEU A 22 5.33 17.14 -9.73
N THR A 23 5.89 18.09 -8.97
CA THR A 23 5.77 18.11 -7.50
C THR A 23 4.31 18.30 -7.07
N LYS A 24 3.55 19.16 -7.77
CA LYS A 24 2.12 19.38 -7.51
C LYS A 24 1.28 18.15 -7.87
N ALA A 25 1.60 17.44 -8.94
CA ALA A 25 0.95 16.19 -9.31
C ALA A 25 1.20 15.07 -8.28
N VAL A 26 2.42 14.97 -7.75
CA VAL A 26 2.77 14.01 -6.69
C VAL A 26 2.06 14.34 -5.37
N ARG A 27 1.92 15.62 -5.03
CA ARG A 27 1.25 16.03 -3.79
C ARG A 27 -0.24 15.67 -3.77
N LYS A 28 -0.92 15.73 -4.92
CA LYS A 28 -2.33 15.30 -5.07
C LYS A 28 -2.56 13.79 -4.90
N ARG A 29 -1.53 12.95 -4.93
CA ARG A 29 -1.66 11.49 -4.69
C ARG A 29 -1.54 11.10 -3.21
N LYS A 30 -1.13 12.01 -2.31
CA LYS A 30 -0.80 11.68 -0.91
C LYS A 30 -1.70 12.34 0.14
N GLU A 31 -2.75 13.06 -0.26
CA GLU A 31 -3.77 13.56 0.67
C GLU A 31 -4.67 12.40 1.11
N GLY A 32 -4.18 11.57 2.04
CA GLY A 32 -4.97 10.49 2.64
C GLY A 32 -4.18 9.24 3.05
N SER A 33 -2.89 9.15 2.68
CA SER A 33 -2.11 7.94 2.96
C SER A 33 -1.53 7.94 4.38
N ILE A 34 -1.98 7.00 5.21
CA ILE A 34 -1.54 6.74 6.59
C ILE A 34 -0.21 5.97 6.55
N GLY A 35 0.83 6.50 7.20
CA GLY A 35 2.16 5.88 7.22
C GLY A 35 2.22 4.56 8.02
N GLN A 36 3.27 3.77 7.83
CA GLN A 36 3.48 2.57 8.65
C GLN A 36 3.57 2.92 10.15
N GLY A 37 2.93 2.11 11.00
CA GLY A 37 2.83 2.29 12.44
C GLY A 37 1.85 3.38 12.89
N GLN A 38 1.27 4.14 11.96
CA GLN A 38 0.23 5.13 12.26
C GLN A 38 -1.13 4.46 12.45
N PHE A 39 -2.01 5.11 13.19
CA PHE A 39 -3.29 4.56 13.61
C PHE A 39 -4.27 4.41 12.43
N CYS A 40 -5.00 3.32 12.40
CA CYS A 40 -6.08 3.02 11.46
C CYS A 40 -7.23 2.34 12.22
N ASN A 41 -8.48 2.47 11.76
CA ASN A 41 -9.63 2.08 12.59
C ASN A 41 -10.14 0.67 12.30
N ASN A 42 -10.11 0.24 11.05
CA ASN A 42 -10.72 -1.02 10.61
C ASN A 42 -10.16 -1.47 9.26
N GLU A 43 -10.64 -2.61 8.77
CA GLU A 43 -10.31 -3.18 7.47
C GLU A 43 -10.62 -2.24 6.29
N PHE A 44 -11.59 -1.34 6.44
CA PHE A 44 -11.89 -0.34 5.41
C PHE A 44 -10.82 0.75 5.32
N ASP A 45 -9.92 0.86 6.29
CA ASP A 45 -8.78 1.76 6.22
C ASP A 45 -7.56 1.10 5.54
N ASP A 46 -7.66 -0.16 5.08
CA ASP A 46 -6.60 -0.87 4.36
C ASP A 46 -6.05 -0.02 3.19
N TYR A 47 -6.91 0.52 2.33
CA TYR A 47 -6.49 1.36 1.19
C TYR A 47 -5.89 2.72 1.59
N LYS A 48 -6.13 3.16 2.83
CA LYS A 48 -5.55 4.40 3.35
C LYS A 48 -4.14 4.16 3.86
N CYS A 49 -3.81 2.96 4.31
CA CYS A 49 -2.45 2.62 4.71
C CYS A 49 -1.49 2.63 3.51
N VAL A 50 -0.29 3.20 3.68
CA VAL A 50 0.78 3.13 2.67
C VAL A 50 1.21 1.67 2.41
N THR A 51 1.16 0.86 3.47
CA THR A 51 1.38 -0.60 3.41
C THR A 51 0.16 -1.36 2.89
N SER A 52 -0.94 -0.64 2.63
CA SER A 52 -2.22 -1.17 2.18
C SER A 52 -2.92 -2.11 3.19
N ILE A 53 -2.40 -2.26 4.40
CA ILE A 53 -2.96 -3.15 5.41
C ILE A 53 -3.09 -2.39 6.74
N CYS A 54 -4.31 -2.30 7.24
CA CYS A 54 -4.62 -1.92 8.60
C CYS A 54 -4.71 -3.18 9.45
N ARG A 55 -3.77 -3.36 10.39
CA ARG A 55 -3.77 -4.55 11.24
C ARG A 55 -4.94 -4.47 12.23
N ILE A 56 -5.96 -5.31 12.08
CA ILE A 56 -7.11 -5.34 13.00
C ILE A 56 -7.04 -6.48 14.02
N LYS A 57 -6.16 -7.46 13.81
CA LYS A 57 -5.92 -8.59 14.73
C LYS A 57 -4.43 -8.80 15.01
N GLY A 58 -4.12 -9.44 16.14
CA GLY A 58 -2.75 -9.73 16.58
C GLY A 58 -2.15 -8.68 17.51
N GLU A 59 -0.82 -8.63 17.59
CA GLU A 59 -0.11 -7.58 18.33
C GLU A 59 -0.11 -6.27 17.53
N ASP A 60 -0.15 -5.12 18.22
CA ASP A 60 -0.16 -3.80 17.58
C ASP A 60 -1.34 -3.57 16.62
N THR A 61 -2.55 -3.95 17.05
CA THR A 61 -3.79 -3.68 16.30
C THR A 61 -4.03 -2.18 16.11
N HIS A 62 -4.90 -1.85 15.15
CA HIS A 62 -5.31 -0.51 14.77
C HIS A 62 -4.13 0.33 14.28
N LYS A 63 -3.15 -0.30 13.62
CA LYS A 63 -2.00 0.38 13.01
C LYS A 63 -1.74 -0.13 11.60
N CYS A 64 -1.30 0.76 10.72
CA CYS A 64 -0.89 0.36 9.38
C CYS A 64 0.40 -0.45 9.44
N GLN A 65 0.36 -1.70 8.99
CA GLN A 65 1.50 -2.62 9.01
C GLN A 65 1.65 -3.32 7.67
N VAL A 66 2.76 -4.04 7.47
CA VAL A 66 3.02 -4.82 6.24
C VAL A 66 2.41 -6.22 6.29
N SER A 67 1.89 -6.64 7.45
CA SER A 67 1.21 -7.90 7.66
C SER A 67 0.09 -7.74 8.67
N ASP A 68 -0.95 -8.56 8.52
CA ASP A 68 -2.03 -8.71 9.48
C ASP A 68 -2.16 -10.20 9.84
N GLU A 69 -2.89 -10.47 10.91
CA GLU A 69 -3.07 -11.81 11.47
C GLU A 69 -4.52 -12.27 11.31
N ARG A 70 -5.18 -11.88 10.21
CA ARG A 70 -6.55 -12.30 9.89
C ARG A 70 -6.59 -13.78 9.54
N ASP A 71 -7.45 -14.52 10.22
CA ASP A 71 -7.67 -15.94 10.02
C ASP A 71 -8.63 -16.20 8.85
N ILE A 72 -8.73 -17.45 8.42
CA ILE A 72 -9.67 -17.87 7.38
C ILE A 72 -11.10 -17.55 7.83
N GLY A 73 -11.88 -16.92 6.94
CA GLY A 73 -13.23 -16.45 7.22
C GLY A 73 -13.31 -15.03 7.77
N ASP A 74 -12.20 -14.37 8.07
CA ASP A 74 -12.19 -12.96 8.44
C ASP A 74 -12.39 -12.05 7.21
N HIS A 75 -12.92 -10.85 7.46
CA HIS A 75 -13.09 -9.83 6.43
C HIS A 75 -11.76 -9.27 5.93
N CYS A 76 -11.63 -9.21 4.61
CA CYS A 76 -10.47 -8.65 3.95
C CYS A 76 -10.88 -7.81 2.75
N ILE A 77 -10.07 -6.80 2.45
CA ILE A 77 -10.18 -6.01 1.22
C ILE A 77 -8.99 -6.31 0.29
N ILE A 78 -7.84 -6.66 0.88
CA ILE A 78 -6.59 -6.94 0.17
C ILE A 78 -6.13 -8.35 0.48
N GLY A 79 -5.59 -9.05 -0.53
CA GLY A 79 -5.08 -10.43 -0.42
C GLY A 79 -4.07 -10.61 0.71
N ASP A 80 -3.11 -9.69 0.80
CA ASP A 80 -1.98 -9.76 1.74
C ASP A 80 -2.36 -9.49 3.21
N ALA A 81 -3.62 -9.11 3.49
CA ALA A 81 -4.10 -8.96 4.86
C ALA A 81 -4.40 -10.32 5.53
N CYS A 82 -4.51 -11.40 4.75
CA CYS A 82 -4.79 -12.73 5.27
C CYS A 82 -3.52 -13.41 5.77
N LYS A 83 -3.53 -13.92 7.00
CA LYS A 83 -2.39 -14.63 7.60
C LYS A 83 -2.00 -15.86 6.79
N ASN A 84 -3.01 -16.63 6.39
CA ASN A 84 -2.88 -17.83 5.58
C ASN A 84 -3.88 -17.77 4.42
N GLY A 85 -3.39 -17.49 3.22
CA GLY A 85 -4.17 -17.59 1.99
C GLY A 85 -4.40 -16.26 1.27
N GLU A 86 -5.53 -16.15 0.56
CA GLU A 86 -5.86 -14.99 -0.27
C GLU A 86 -7.27 -14.47 0.04
N CYS A 87 -7.47 -13.18 -0.24
CA CYS A 87 -8.74 -12.52 -0.08
C CYS A 87 -9.66 -12.78 -1.28
N HIS A 88 -10.70 -13.59 -1.10
CA HIS A 88 -11.70 -13.90 -2.12
C HIS A 88 -13.10 -13.55 -1.63
N GLY A 89 -13.84 -12.77 -2.43
CA GLY A 89 -15.22 -12.37 -2.08
C GLY A 89 -15.32 -11.52 -0.82
N GLY A 90 -14.23 -10.85 -0.42
CA GLY A 90 -14.16 -10.04 0.80
C GLY A 90 -13.87 -10.85 2.07
N LEU A 91 -13.48 -12.12 1.94
CA LEU A 91 -13.13 -13.01 3.04
C LEU A 91 -11.78 -13.69 2.81
N CYS A 92 -11.04 -13.91 3.89
CA CYS A 92 -9.80 -14.67 3.84
C CYS A 92 -10.11 -16.15 3.57
N THR A 93 -9.51 -16.70 2.52
CA THR A 93 -9.72 -18.09 2.08
C THR A 93 -8.38 -18.80 1.96
N ILE A 94 -8.35 -20.10 2.22
CA ILE A 94 -7.14 -20.89 2.00
C ILE A 94 -6.72 -20.83 0.54
N ASN A 95 -5.44 -20.54 0.30
CA ASN A 95 -4.91 -20.69 -1.05
C ASN A 95 -4.78 -22.20 -1.33
N PRO A 96 -5.49 -22.76 -2.33
CA PRO A 96 -5.49 -24.20 -2.59
C PRO A 96 -4.10 -24.77 -2.92
N THR A 97 -3.13 -23.93 -3.24
CA THR A 97 -1.73 -24.30 -3.50
C THR A 97 -0.94 -24.73 -2.26
N MET A 98 -1.38 -24.42 -1.03
CA MET A 98 -0.69 -24.87 0.20
C MET A 98 -1.29 -26.13 0.84
N THR A 99 -2.39 -26.68 0.31
CA THR A 99 -3.05 -27.89 0.86
C THR A 99 -2.50 -29.21 0.28
N VAL A 100 -1.29 -29.22 -0.30
CA VAL A 100 -0.59 -30.46 -0.69
C VAL A 100 0.61 -30.67 0.21
N ALA A 101 0.34 -30.84 1.50
CA ALA A 101 1.20 -31.57 2.42
C ALA A 101 0.29 -32.41 3.34
N SER A 102 -0.41 -33.38 2.74
CA SER A 102 -0.90 -34.52 3.52
C SER A 102 0.32 -35.28 4.04
N PRO A 103 0.48 -35.49 5.36
CA PRO A 103 1.29 -36.60 5.82
C PRO A 103 0.46 -37.86 5.56
N ALA A 104 0.76 -38.52 4.46
CA ALA A 104 0.52 -39.96 4.40
C ALA A 104 1.46 -40.63 5.42
N THR A 105 1.04 -41.83 5.88
CA THR A 105 1.77 -42.74 6.78
C THR A 105 1.52 -42.42 8.26
N THR A 106 0.79 -43.24 9.02
CA THR A 106 0.98 -44.70 9.21
C THR A 106 -0.32 -45.37 9.65
#